data_AF-A0A9D8UML2-F1
#
_entry.id   AF-A0A9D8UML2-F1
#
_cell.length_a   1.000
_cell.length_b   1.000
_cell.length_c   1.000
_cell.angle_alpha   90.00
_cell.angle_beta   90.00
_cell.angle_gamma   90.00
#
_symmetry.space_group_name_H-M   'P 1'
#
loop_
_entity.id
_entity.type
_entity.pdbx_description
1 polymer ?
#
loop_
_entity_poly.entity_id
_entity_poly.type
_entity_poly.pdbx_seq_one_letter_code
_entity_poly.pdbx_strand_id
1 'polypeptide(L)'
;MDLKKVNLFLLSGFYIIAGINHFINPEFYYPLIPDYLPFNEAINYGSGLVEILLGIGVLTKKTRTLSSYLLVVMLVSFIPAHIYFIQIGSCTDTGLCVPEWISWSRLIIIHPLLIAWALSVGRSES
;
A
#
# COMPACT_ATOMS: atom_id res chain seq x y z
N MET A 1 24.78 -10.00 5.34
CA MET A 1 23.97 -9.53 4.18
C MET A 1 24.12 -8.02 4.10
N ASP A 2 24.33 -7.45 2.92
CA ASP A 2 24.41 -5.97 2.76
C ASP A 2 23.09 -5.32 3.19
N LEU A 3 23.14 -4.22 3.93
CA LEU A 3 21.98 -3.47 4.41
C LEU A 3 21.04 -3.09 3.25
N LYS A 4 21.59 -2.78 2.07
CA LYS A 4 20.80 -2.50 0.86
C LYS A 4 19.97 -3.72 0.42
N LYS A 5 20.54 -4.93 0.48
CA LYS A 5 19.85 -6.17 0.12
C LYS A 5 18.78 -6.52 1.14
N VAL A 6 19.08 -6.34 2.44
CA VAL A 6 18.07 -6.50 3.51
C VAL A 6 16.88 -5.59 3.24
N ASN A 7 17.14 -4.30 2.97
CA ASN A 7 16.10 -3.32 2.71
C ASN A 7 15.23 -3.66 1.49
N LEU A 8 15.87 -4.12 0.42
CA LEU A 8 15.20 -4.60 -0.79
C LEU A 8 14.24 -5.77 -0.49
N PHE A 9 14.73 -6.80 0.22
CA PHE A 9 13.90 -7.97 0.55
C PHE A 9 12.77 -7.63 1.51
N LEU A 10 13.00 -6.72 2.47
CA LEU A 10 11.95 -6.26 3.38
C LEU A 10 10.85 -5.51 2.62
N LEU A 11 11.21 -4.58 1.72
CA LEU A 11 10.23 -3.84 0.92
C LEU A 11 9.42 -4.80 0.04
N SER A 12 10.12 -5.70 -0.66
CA SER A 12 9.51 -6.71 -1.52
C SER A 12 8.53 -7.60 -0.75
N GLY A 13 8.99 -8.17 0.37
CA GLY A 13 8.17 -9.03 1.23
C GLY A 13 6.96 -8.29 1.79
N PHE A 14 7.13 -7.04 2.24
CA PHE A 14 6.04 -6.22 2.76
C PHE A 14 4.91 -6.04 1.74
N TYR A 15 5.21 -5.60 0.51
CA TYR A 15 4.18 -5.40 -0.51
C TYR A 15 3.59 -6.70 -1.06
N ILE A 16 4.36 -7.78 -1.14
CA ILE A 16 3.82 -9.08 -1.55
C ILE A 16 2.83 -9.59 -0.50
N ILE A 17 3.18 -9.51 0.79
CA ILE A 17 2.30 -9.95 1.88
C ILE A 17 1.06 -9.06 1.97
N ALA A 18 1.21 -7.74 1.86
CA ALA A 18 0.09 -6.80 1.80
C ALA A 18 -0.86 -7.13 0.64
N GLY A 19 -0.29 -7.33 -0.56
CA GLY A 19 -1.06 -7.64 -1.76
C GLY A 19 -1.77 -8.99 -1.68
N ILE A 20 -1.17 -10.00 -1.06
CA ILE A 20 -1.84 -11.28 -0.78
C ILE A 20 -3.01 -11.09 0.18
N ASN A 21 -2.89 -10.20 1.18
CA ASN A 21 -3.95 -9.96 2.15
C ASN A 21 -5.24 -9.41 1.52
N HIS A 22 -5.15 -8.68 0.40
CA HIS A 22 -6.32 -8.25 -0.38
C HIS A 22 -7.18 -9.43 -0.87
N PHE A 23 -6.60 -10.61 -1.09
CA PHE A 23 -7.30 -11.82 -1.52
C PHE A 23 -7.73 -12.70 -0.35
N ILE A 24 -6.97 -12.69 0.75
CA ILE A 24 -7.28 -13.49 1.95
C ILE A 24 -8.41 -12.86 2.77
N ASN A 25 -8.40 -11.54 2.93
CA ASN A 25 -9.36 -10.82 3.75
C ASN A 25 -9.93 -9.59 3.02
N PRO A 26 -10.65 -9.79 1.90
CA PRO A 26 -11.18 -8.69 1.10
C PRO A 26 -12.22 -7.83 1.84
N GLU A 27 -13.01 -8.43 2.74
CA GLU A 27 -14.05 -7.76 3.53
C GLU A 27 -13.49 -6.66 4.45
N PHE A 28 -12.21 -6.75 4.82
CA PHE A 28 -11.54 -5.68 5.55
C PHE A 28 -11.37 -4.40 4.72
N TYR A 29 -11.20 -4.54 3.40
CA TYR A 29 -10.85 -3.44 2.50
C TYR A 29 -12.05 -2.77 1.86
N TYR A 30 -13.12 -3.52 1.55
CA TYR A 30 -14.29 -2.95 0.86
C TYR A 30 -14.87 -1.70 1.52
N PRO A 31 -15.03 -1.64 2.86
CA PRO A 31 -15.59 -0.46 3.52
C PRO A 31 -14.60 0.72 3.59
N LEU A 32 -13.32 0.49 3.25
CA LEU A 32 -12.30 1.54 3.16
C LEU A 32 -12.25 2.19 1.78
N ILE A 33 -12.87 1.57 0.76
CA ILE A 33 -12.97 2.12 -0.58
C ILE A 33 -14.11 3.14 -0.60
N PRO A 34 -13.87 4.37 -1.05
CA PRO A 34 -14.92 5.39 -1.07
C PRO A 34 -16.14 5.00 -1.90
N ASP A 35 -17.34 5.20 -1.35
CA ASP A 35 -18.61 4.78 -1.94
C ASP A 35 -18.94 5.44 -3.29
N TYR A 36 -18.25 6.54 -3.64
CA TYR A 36 -18.39 7.19 -4.96
C TYR A 36 -17.63 6.45 -6.08
N LEU A 37 -16.77 5.48 -5.75
CA LEU A 37 -16.10 4.64 -6.73
C LEU A 37 -16.94 3.39 -7.02
N PRO A 38 -17.20 3.06 -8.29
CA PRO A 38 -17.86 1.80 -8.63
C PRO A 38 -16.88 0.62 -8.51
N PHE A 39 -17.41 -0.59 -8.32
CA PHE A 39 -16.67 -1.86 -8.38
C PHE A 39 -15.59 -2.05 -7.30
N ASN A 40 -15.98 -1.91 -6.02
CA ASN A 40 -15.07 -2.09 -4.87
C ASN A 40 -14.26 -3.39 -4.90
N GLU A 41 -14.88 -4.51 -5.31
CA GLU A 41 -14.19 -5.80 -5.45
C GLU A 41 -13.05 -5.76 -6.47
N ALA A 42 -13.32 -5.21 -7.65
CA ALA A 42 -12.32 -5.12 -8.72
C ALA A 42 -11.18 -4.17 -8.34
N ILE A 43 -11.49 -3.05 -7.66
CA ILE A 43 -10.50 -2.13 -7.13
C ILE A 43 -9.61 -2.82 -6.09
N ASN A 44 -10.22 -3.57 -5.17
CA ASN A 44 -9.50 -4.29 -4.13
C ASN A 44 -8.54 -5.35 -4.71
N TYR A 45 -9.05 -6.27 -5.54
CA TYR A 45 -8.23 -7.33 -6.13
C TYR A 45 -7.20 -6.78 -7.13
N GLY A 46 -7.56 -5.74 -7.88
CA GLY A 46 -6.63 -5.04 -8.77
C GLY A 46 -5.48 -4.39 -8.00
N SER A 47 -5.78 -3.74 -6.88
CA SER A 47 -4.77 -3.15 -5.99
C SER A 47 -3.83 -4.23 -5.44
N GLY A 48 -4.37 -5.32 -4.90
CA GLY A 48 -3.56 -6.43 -4.38
C GLY A 48 -2.68 -7.09 -5.43
N LEU A 49 -3.18 -7.26 -6.67
CA LEU A 49 -2.38 -7.76 -7.78
C LEU A 49 -1.22 -6.82 -8.12
N VAL A 50 -1.49 -5.52 -8.20
CA VAL A 50 -0.46 -4.51 -8.48
C VAL A 50 0.60 -4.49 -7.37
N GLU A 51 0.21 -4.57 -6.10
CA GLU A 51 1.14 -4.68 -4.97
C GLU A 51 2.09 -5.87 -5.10
N ILE A 52 1.56 -7.05 -5.40
CA ILE A 52 2.36 -8.27 -5.60
C ILE A 52 3.33 -8.09 -6.77
N LEU A 53 2.83 -7.63 -7.93
CA LEU A 53 3.64 -7.46 -9.14
C LEU A 53 4.76 -6.45 -8.93
N LEU A 54 4.49 -5.35 -8.25
CA LEU A 54 5.50 -4.33 -7.94
C LEU A 54 6.48 -4.81 -6.87
N GLY A 55 6.00 -5.53 -5.85
CA GLY A 55 6.84 -6.18 -4.83
C GLY A 55 7.81 -7.21 -5.41
N ILE A 56 7.39 -7.97 -6.43
CA ILE A 56 8.28 -8.85 -7.20
C ILE A 56 9.19 -8.02 -8.11
N GLY A 57 8.63 -6.99 -8.77
CA GLY A 57 9.32 -6.13 -9.72
C GLY A 57 10.53 -5.39 -9.13
N VAL A 58 10.49 -5.03 -7.84
CA VAL A 58 11.65 -4.39 -7.17
C VAL A 58 12.88 -5.30 -7.04
N LEU A 59 12.70 -6.63 -7.02
CA LEU A 59 13.79 -7.59 -6.89
C LEU A 59 14.70 -7.62 -8.12
N THR A 60 14.14 -7.34 -9.31
CA THR A 60 14.88 -7.36 -10.58
C THR A 60 15.51 -6.00 -10.86
N LYS A 61 16.84 -5.95 -11.02
CA LYS A 61 17.59 -4.69 -11.25
C LYS A 61 17.02 -3.84 -12.41
N LYS A 62 16.59 -4.48 -13.50
CA LYS A 62 16.04 -3.80 -14.69
C LYS A 62 14.71 -3.08 -14.44
N THR A 63 13.85 -3.63 -13.59
CA THR A 63 12.52 -3.09 -13.30
C THR A 63 12.47 -2.33 -11.98
N ARG A 64 13.49 -2.45 -11.12
CA ARG A 64 13.49 -1.92 -9.75
C ARG A 64 13.08 -0.46 -9.66
N THR A 65 13.77 0.41 -10.39
CA THR A 65 13.51 1.85 -10.33
C THR A 65 12.08 2.17 -10.80
N LEU A 66 11.62 1.54 -11.88
CA LEU A 66 10.25 1.69 -12.36
C LEU A 66 9.23 1.18 -11.32
N SER A 67 9.43 -0.01 -10.76
CA SER A 67 8.55 -0.59 -9.75
C SER A 67 8.49 0.27 -8.49
N SER A 68 9.62 0.83 -8.04
CA SER A 68 9.64 1.77 -6.93
C SER A 68 8.84 3.04 -7.20
N TYR A 69 8.93 3.62 -8.41
CA TYR A 69 8.11 4.78 -8.76
C TYR A 69 6.62 4.43 -8.87
N LEU A 70 6.28 3.26 -9.43
CA LEU A 70 4.91 2.80 -9.50
C LEU A 70 4.32 2.51 -8.11
N LEU A 71 5.12 2.00 -7.16
CA LEU A 71 4.70 1.87 -5.75
C LEU A 71 4.35 3.23 -5.16
N VAL A 72 5.17 4.26 -5.41
CA VAL A 72 4.87 5.63 -4.96
C VAL A 72 3.57 6.14 -5.57
N VAL A 73 3.38 5.97 -6.89
CA VAL A 73 2.13 6.36 -7.56
C VAL A 73 0.94 5.65 -6.94
N MET A 74 1.04 4.34 -6.70
CA MET A 74 -0.03 3.55 -6.09
C MET A 74 -0.35 4.01 -4.66
N LEU A 75 0.68 4.27 -3.84
CA LEU A 75 0.49 4.84 -2.50
C LEU A 75 -0.25 6.18 -2.60
N VAL A 76 0.17 7.09 -3.48
CA VAL A 76 -0.53 8.37 -3.66
C VAL A 76 -1.99 8.14 -4.05
N SER A 77 -2.28 7.18 -4.92
CA SER A 77 -3.65 6.80 -5.29
C SER A 77 -4.49 6.24 -4.14
N PHE A 78 -3.88 5.76 -3.05
CA PHE A 78 -4.61 5.32 -1.84
C PHE A 78 -4.95 6.45 -0.87
N ILE A 79 -4.38 7.64 -1.04
CA ILE A 79 -4.66 8.79 -0.15
C ILE A 79 -6.16 9.11 -0.07
N PRO A 80 -6.94 9.14 -1.18
CA PRO A 80 -8.38 9.36 -1.11
C PRO A 80 -9.11 8.35 -0.21
N ALA A 81 -8.74 7.07 -0.24
CA ALA A 81 -9.31 6.04 0.63
C ALA A 81 -8.98 6.28 2.13
N HIS A 82 -7.78 6.81 2.42
CA HIS A 82 -7.41 7.18 3.78
C HIS A 82 -8.19 8.39 4.29
N ILE A 83 -8.33 9.41 3.45
CA ILE A 83 -9.13 10.60 3.76
C ILE A 83 -10.59 10.21 3.98
N TYR A 84 -11.15 9.36 3.11
CA TYR A 84 -12.51 8.84 3.24
C TYR A 84 -12.73 8.14 4.59
N PHE A 85 -11.81 7.23 4.96
CA PHE A 85 -11.91 6.54 6.25
C PHE A 85 -11.88 7.49 7.45
N ILE A 86 -11.12 8.59 7.38
CA ILE A 86 -11.13 9.65 8.40
C ILE A 86 -12.47 10.41 8.39
N GLN A 87 -13.00 10.73 7.20
CA GLN A 87 -14.26 11.48 7.05
C GLN A 87 -15.48 10.74 7.61
N ILE A 88 -15.50 9.41 7.54
CA ILE A 88 -16.55 8.58 8.15
C ILE A 88 -16.31 8.31 9.66
N GLY A 89 -15.38 9.03 10.29
CA GLY A 89 -15.13 8.92 11.73
C GLY A 89 -14.26 7.73 12.13
N SER A 90 -13.44 7.20 11.23
CA SER A 90 -12.55 6.04 11.48
C SER A 90 -13.29 4.78 11.94
N CYS A 91 -14.56 4.63 11.54
CA CYS A 91 -15.44 3.53 11.91
C CYS A 91 -16.30 3.15 10.70
N THR A 92 -16.22 1.90 10.27
CA THR A 92 -16.98 1.38 9.12
C THR A 92 -18.26 0.69 9.58
N ASP A 93 -19.21 0.52 8.66
CA ASP A 93 -20.46 -0.19 8.92
C ASP A 93 -20.27 -1.69 9.20
N THR A 94 -19.11 -2.25 8.85
CA THR A 94 -18.72 -3.63 9.16
C THR A 94 -18.14 -3.80 10.57
N GLY A 95 -18.04 -2.71 11.35
CA GLY A 95 -17.53 -2.72 12.73
C GLY A 95 -16.03 -2.53 12.85
N LEU A 96 -15.32 -2.19 11.76
CA LEU A 96 -13.90 -1.82 11.82
C LEU A 96 -13.81 -0.38 12.33
N CYS A 97 -13.54 -0.22 13.63
CA CYS A 97 -13.43 1.07 14.27
C CYS A 97 -12.09 1.24 14.97
N VAL A 98 -11.43 2.35 14.70
CA VAL A 98 -10.16 2.71 15.33
C VAL A 98 -10.23 4.15 15.84
N PRO A 99 -9.50 4.48 16.93
CA PRO A 99 -9.35 5.87 17.34
C PRO A 99 -8.84 6.75 16.18
N GLU A 100 -9.41 7.94 16.01
CA GLU A 100 -9.10 8.83 14.87
C GLU A 100 -7.60 9.15 14.73
N TRP A 101 -6.88 9.25 15.85
CA TRP A 101 -5.43 9.51 15.83
C TRP A 101 -4.65 8.41 15.10
N ILE A 102 -5.14 7.16 15.09
CA ILE A 102 -4.53 6.04 14.35
C ILE A 102 -4.71 6.28 12.84
N SER A 103 -5.91 6.66 12.41
CA SER A 103 -6.18 6.96 10.99
C SER A 103 -5.35 8.13 10.49
N TRP A 104 -5.23 9.20 11.30
CA TRP A 104 -4.33 10.32 11.01
C TRP A 104 -2.86 9.91 10.97
N SER A 105 -2.41 9.06 11.90
CA SER A 105 -1.04 8.54 11.91
C SER A 105 -0.74 7.71 10.67
N ARG A 106 -1.72 6.92 10.19
CA ARG A 106 -1.61 6.14 8.95
C ARG A 106 -1.33 7.06 7.76
N LEU A 107 -2.06 8.16 7.65
CA LEU A 107 -1.94 9.08 6.51
C LEU A 107 -0.73 10.02 6.62
N ILE A 108 -0.50 10.65 7.77
CA ILE A 108 0.52 11.71 7.92
C ILE A 108 1.91 11.14 8.20
N ILE A 109 2.01 9.99 8.87
CA ILE A 109 3.29 9.44 9.31
C ILE A 109 3.65 8.22 8.47
N ILE A 110 2.79 7.19 8.46
CA ILE A 110 3.11 5.91 7.81
C ILE A 110 3.21 6.09 6.29
N HIS A 111 2.29 6.82 5.68
CA HIS A 111 2.25 6.99 4.22
C HIS A 111 3.52 7.65 3.65
N PRO A 112 4.01 8.79 4.18
CA PRO A 112 5.28 9.37 3.74
C PRO A 112 6.48 8.46 4.01
N LEU A 113 6.48 7.69 5.10
CA LEU A 113 7.53 6.72 5.37
C LEU A 113 7.57 5.60 4.34
N LEU A 114 6.41 5.06 3.93
CA LEU A 114 6.33 4.05 2.86
C LEU A 114 6.81 4.60 1.52
N ILE A 115 6.43 5.84 1.18
CA ILE A 115 6.91 6.52 -0.03
C ILE A 115 8.44 6.68 0.01
N ALA A 116 8.97 7.19 1.12
CA ALA A 116 10.42 7.36 1.30
C ALA A 116 11.16 6.02 1.21
N TRP A 117 10.58 4.96 1.79
CA TRP A 117 11.13 3.62 1.76
C TRP A 117 11.19 3.06 0.33
N ALA A 118 10.11 3.16 -0.43
CA ALA A 118 10.06 2.74 -1.84
C ALA A 118 11.11 3.48 -2.69
N LEU A 119 11.23 4.79 -2.53
CA LEU A 119 12.23 5.61 -3.24
C LEU A 119 13.67 5.28 -2.83
N SER A 120 13.91 4.92 -1.57
CA SER A 120 15.24 4.51 -1.09
C SER A 120 15.75 3.26 -1.81
N VAL A 121 14.86 2.29 -2.07
CA VAL A 121 15.18 1.06 -2.80
C VAL A 121 15.38 1.34 -4.29
N GLY A 122 14.53 2.17 -4.89
CA GLY A 122 14.62 2.51 -6.31
C GLY A 122 15.88 3.28 -6.71
N ARG A 123 16.43 4.08 -5.79
CA ARG A 123 17.70 4.81 -5.97
C ARG A 123 18.94 3.98 -5.61
N SER A 124 18.76 2.79 -5.03
CA SER A 124 19.88 1.91 -4.72
C SER A 124 20.33 1.19 -5.99
N GLU A 125 21.22 1.83 -6.75
CA GLU A 125 22.03 1.12 -7.74
C GLU A 125 22.93 0.15 -6.98
N SER A 126 22.66 -1.14 -7.17
CA SER A 126 23.44 -2.28 -6.68
C SER A 126 23.79 -3.16 -7.85
#